data_AF-A0A6B8W953-F1
#
_entry.id   AF-A0A6B8W953-F1
#
_cell.length_a   1.000
_cell.length_b   1.000
_cell.length_c   1.000
_cell.angle_alpha   90.00
_cell.angle_beta   90.00
_cell.angle_gamma   90.00
#
_symmetry.space_group_name_H-M   'P 1'
#
loop_
_entity.id
_entity.type
_entity.pdbx_description
1 polymer ?
#
loop_
_entity_poly.entity_id
_entity_poly.type
_entity_poly.pdbx_seq_one_letter_code
_entity_poly.pdbx_strand_id
1 'polypeptide(L)'
;MTNSTQEIQQDLEDLSGHTILAVNEKHGDDHSVNLTKLRAVAKQLKKNHPLALELWATGDSNARLLALLIARTKEFSATELDTMLRESRTPKVRDWLVNYHVKNPRTLSSCAGTGSGRWTRM
;
A
#
# COMPACT_ATOMS: atom_id res chain seq x y z
N MET A 1 22.67 -1.05 -0.08
CA MET A 1 22.09 -1.86 0.99
C MET A 1 20.72 -2.30 0.50
N THR A 2 20.58 -3.57 0.17
CA THR A 2 19.30 -4.18 -0.21
C THR A 2 18.61 -4.55 1.09
N ASN A 3 17.72 -3.69 1.57
CA ASN A 3 16.98 -3.98 2.80
C ASN A 3 16.05 -5.16 2.52
N SER A 4 16.24 -6.25 3.25
CA SER A 4 15.37 -7.43 3.15
C SER A 4 14.00 -7.14 3.77
N THR A 5 12.97 -7.86 3.32
CA THR A 5 11.60 -7.73 3.88
C THR A 5 11.56 -7.87 5.39
N GLN A 6 12.35 -8.80 5.95
CA GLN A 6 12.44 -9.04 7.38
C GLN A 6 13.03 -7.85 8.14
N GLU A 7 14.06 -7.20 7.59
CA GLU A 7 14.66 -6.01 8.21
C GLU A 7 13.65 -4.86 8.25
N ILE A 8 12.87 -4.68 7.18
CA ILE A 8 11.83 -3.66 7.11
C ILE A 8 10.69 -3.97 8.08
N GLN A 9 10.30 -5.23 8.23
CA GLN A 9 9.31 -5.62 9.22
C GLN A 9 9.79 -5.32 10.64
N GLN A 10 11.06 -5.61 10.94
CA GLN A 10 11.65 -5.26 12.23
C GLN A 10 11.66 -3.74 12.47
N ASP A 11 12.07 -2.95 11.46
CA ASP A 11 12.02 -1.48 11.54
C ASP A 11 10.60 -0.98 11.79
N LEU A 12 9.58 -1.61 11.20
CA LEU A 12 8.17 -1.26 11.40
C LEU A 12 7.69 -1.66 12.81
N GLU A 13 8.12 -2.81 13.33
CA GLU A 13 7.84 -3.24 14.70
C GLU A 13 8.44 -2.28 15.73
N ASP A 14 9.68 -1.83 15.53
CA ASP A 14 10.35 -0.87 16.42
C ASP A 14 9.66 0.50 16.41
N LEU A 15 9.01 0.85 15.30
CA LEU A 15 8.23 2.08 15.16
C LEU A 15 6.76 1.93 15.60
N SER A 16 6.33 0.70 15.89
CA SER A 16 4.96 0.39 16.29
C SER A 16 4.67 0.89 17.70
N GLY A 17 3.40 1.25 17.94
CA GLY A 17 2.96 1.72 19.25
C GLY A 17 1.59 1.16 19.62
N HIS A 18 1.48 0.55 20.80
CA HIS A 18 0.21 -0.01 21.30
C HIS A 18 -0.94 1.01 21.34
N THR A 19 -0.64 2.28 21.65
CA THR A 19 -1.64 3.37 21.65
C THR A 19 -2.15 3.67 20.24
N ILE A 20 -1.30 3.57 19.22
CA ILE A 20 -1.68 3.82 17.83
C ILE A 20 -2.58 2.68 17.35
N LEU A 21 -2.21 1.44 17.64
CA LEU A 21 -3.02 0.26 17.33
C LEU A 21 -4.42 0.36 17.93
N ALA A 22 -4.53 0.64 19.24
CA ALA A 22 -5.82 0.72 19.94
C ALA A 22 -6.73 1.85 19.43
N VAL A 23 -6.18 2.93 18.87
CA VAL A 23 -6.96 4.00 18.25
C VAL A 23 -7.40 3.59 16.85
N ASN A 24 -6.51 3.01 16.05
CA ASN A 24 -6.79 2.60 14.69
C ASN A 24 -7.79 1.46 14.62
N GLU A 25 -7.74 0.52 15.56
CA GLU A 25 -8.70 -0.59 15.64
C GLU A 25 -10.14 -0.09 15.78
N LYS A 26 -10.35 1.01 16.53
CA LYS A 26 -11.66 1.68 16.66
C LYS A 26 -12.17 2.25 15.33
N HIS A 27 -11.29 2.47 14.37
CA HIS A 27 -11.61 2.92 13.02
C HIS A 27 -11.65 1.76 12.00
N GLY A 28 -11.49 0.51 12.46
CA GLY A 28 -11.44 -0.68 11.60
C GLY A 28 -10.10 -0.89 10.91
N ASP A 29 -9.05 -0.20 11.36
CA ASP A 29 -7.70 -0.32 10.84
C ASP A 29 -6.79 -1.02 11.86
N ASP A 30 -5.92 -1.91 11.42
CA ASP A 30 -5.04 -2.75 12.25
C ASP A 30 -3.55 -2.32 12.16
N HIS A 31 -3.29 -1.11 11.64
CA HIS A 31 -1.92 -0.58 11.57
C HIS A 31 -1.50 0.01 12.92
N SER A 32 -0.28 -0.30 13.32
CA SER A 32 0.31 0.11 14.60
C SER A 32 1.35 1.22 14.46
N VAL A 33 1.67 1.64 13.24
CA VAL A 33 2.71 2.64 12.92
C VAL A 33 2.10 3.99 12.53
N ASN A 34 2.72 5.08 12.99
CA ASN A 34 2.32 6.43 12.57
C ASN A 34 2.64 6.66 11.07
N LEU A 35 1.65 7.13 10.31
CA LEU A 35 1.75 7.36 8.86
C LEU A 35 2.88 8.32 8.46
N THR A 36 3.23 9.30 9.30
CA THR A 36 4.35 10.22 9.05
C THR A 36 5.69 9.49 9.13
N LYS A 37 5.86 8.59 10.12
CA LYS A 37 7.06 7.75 10.24
C LYS A 37 7.16 6.79 9.05
N LEU A 38 6.05 6.18 8.68
CA LEU A 38 5.96 5.26 7.54
C LEU A 38 6.36 5.94 6.21
N ARG A 39 5.98 7.21 6.01
CA ARG A 39 6.45 8.03 4.87
C ARG A 39 7.94 8.35 4.93
N ALA A 40 8.52 8.53 6.12
CA ALA A 40 9.96 8.74 6.28
C ALA A 40 10.75 7.50 5.86
N VAL A 41 10.31 6.30 6.27
CA VAL A 41 10.88 5.02 5.82
C VAL A 41 10.78 4.87 4.30
N ALA A 42 9.59 5.13 3.73
CA ALA A 42 9.40 5.08 2.28
C ALA A 42 10.34 6.03 1.51
N LYS A 43 10.62 7.22 2.07
CA LYS A 43 11.55 8.18 1.47
C LYS A 43 12.99 7.65 1.43
N GLN A 44 13.41 6.90 2.45
CA GLN A 44 14.74 6.29 2.51
C GLN A 44 14.85 5.11 1.53
N LEU A 45 13.83 4.25 1.48
CA LEU A 45 13.76 3.09 0.58
C LEU A 45 13.63 3.45 -0.90
N LYS A 46 13.10 4.65 -1.20
CA LYS A 46 12.77 5.12 -2.56
C LYS A 46 11.78 4.17 -3.26
N LYS A 47 11.63 4.32 -4.58
CA LYS A 47 10.72 3.48 -5.38
C LYS A 47 11.36 2.14 -5.70
N ASN A 48 10.86 1.07 -5.07
CA ASN A 48 11.27 -0.30 -5.28
C ASN A 48 10.03 -1.20 -5.41
N HIS A 49 9.69 -1.57 -6.64
CA HIS A 49 8.48 -2.35 -6.92
C HIS A 49 8.58 -3.84 -6.56
N PRO A 50 9.68 -4.56 -6.86
CA PRO A 50 9.85 -5.94 -6.38
C PRO A 50 9.68 -6.06 -4.86
N LEU A 51 10.33 -5.18 -4.10
CA LEU A 51 10.19 -5.14 -2.66
C LEU A 51 8.75 -4.80 -2.21
N ALA A 52 8.04 -3.94 -2.95
CA ALA A 52 6.66 -3.64 -2.66
C ALA A 52 5.75 -4.87 -2.76
N LEU A 53 5.97 -5.71 -3.79
CA LEU A 53 5.20 -6.94 -3.98
C LEU A 53 5.47 -7.94 -2.86
N GLU A 54 6.75 -8.09 -2.47
CA GLU A 54 7.12 -8.96 -1.36
C GLU A 54 6.50 -8.48 -0.04
N LEU A 55 6.57 -7.18 0.26
CA LEU A 55 5.93 -6.58 1.44
C LEU A 55 4.40 -6.75 1.41
N TRP A 56 3.78 -6.63 0.24
CA TRP A 56 2.34 -6.80 0.07
C TRP A 56 1.90 -8.24 0.40
N ALA A 57 2.68 -9.22 -0.07
CA ALA A 57 2.43 -10.64 0.13
C ALA A 57 2.49 -11.07 1.62
N THR A 58 3.19 -10.30 2.47
CA THR A 58 3.26 -10.60 3.91
C THR A 58 1.92 -10.53 4.62
N GLY A 59 0.94 -9.82 4.07
CA GLY A 59 -0.38 -9.66 4.69
C GLY A 59 -0.43 -8.62 5.81
N ASP A 60 0.71 -8.18 6.33
CA ASP A 60 0.79 -7.18 7.38
C ASP A 60 0.33 -5.80 6.88
N SER A 61 -0.53 -5.14 7.64
CA SER A 61 -1.11 -3.87 7.23
C SER A 61 -0.11 -2.72 7.22
N ASN A 62 0.88 -2.69 8.11
CA ASN A 62 1.93 -1.68 8.06
C ASN A 62 2.80 -1.89 6.82
N ALA A 63 3.19 -3.14 6.54
CA ALA A 63 3.96 -3.52 5.36
C ALA A 63 3.21 -3.21 4.06
N ARG A 64 1.90 -3.47 4.00
CA ARG A 64 1.04 -3.12 2.86
C ARG A 64 0.94 -1.62 2.63
N LEU A 65 0.78 -0.82 3.69
CA LEU A 65 0.81 0.65 3.56
C LEU A 65 2.16 1.15 3.02
N LEU A 66 3.27 0.55 3.48
CA LEU A 66 4.60 0.89 2.99
C LEU A 66 4.80 0.47 1.53
N ALA A 67 4.34 -0.74 1.16
CA ALA A 67 4.36 -1.26 -0.20
C ALA A 67 3.70 -0.29 -1.18
N LEU A 68 2.53 0.25 -0.83
CA LEU A 68 1.83 1.24 -1.67
C LEU A 68 2.66 2.51 -1.90
N LEU A 69 3.47 2.94 -0.94
CA LEU A 69 4.31 4.13 -1.08
C LEU A 69 5.55 3.89 -1.92
N ILE A 70 6.15 2.71 -1.87
CA ILE A 70 7.39 2.39 -2.61
C ILE A 70 7.11 1.74 -3.97
N ALA A 71 5.90 1.24 -4.20
CA ALA A 71 5.49 0.66 -5.47
C ALA A 71 5.50 1.69 -6.62
N ARG A 72 5.79 1.18 -7.82
CA ARG A 72 5.71 1.93 -9.08
C ARG A 72 4.39 1.59 -9.76
N THR A 73 3.52 2.59 -9.84
CA THR A 73 2.16 2.42 -10.35
C THR A 73 2.10 1.87 -11.77
N LYS A 74 3.09 2.17 -12.63
CA LYS A 74 3.14 1.72 -14.02
C LYS A 74 3.45 0.23 -14.19
N GLU A 75 4.00 -0.41 -13.16
CA GLU A 75 4.38 -1.82 -13.23
C GLU A 75 3.24 -2.75 -12.84
N PHE A 76 2.16 -2.21 -12.26
CA PHE A 76 0.97 -3.00 -11.98
C PHE A 76 0.13 -3.22 -13.24
N SER A 77 -0.25 -4.46 -13.45
CA SER A 77 -1.34 -4.85 -14.34
C SER A 77 -2.71 -4.60 -13.69
N ALA A 78 -3.76 -4.56 -14.52
CA ALA A 78 -5.13 -4.43 -14.03
C ALA A 78 -5.54 -5.61 -13.13
N THR A 79 -5.10 -6.83 -13.46
CA THR A 79 -5.38 -8.04 -12.68
C THR A 79 -4.71 -8.00 -11.31
N GLU A 80 -3.46 -7.51 -11.24
CA GLU A 80 -2.77 -7.35 -9.95
C GLU A 80 -3.48 -6.32 -9.07
N LEU A 81 -3.89 -5.18 -9.63
CA LEU A 81 -4.64 -4.17 -8.87
C LEU A 81 -6.01 -4.70 -8.39
N ASP A 82 -6.72 -5.49 -9.19
CA ASP A 82 -7.97 -6.14 -8.78
C ASP A 82 -7.74 -7.12 -7.62
N THR A 83 -6.70 -7.96 -7.71
CA THR A 83 -6.31 -8.88 -6.63
C THR A 83 -5.96 -8.10 -5.36
N MET A 84 -5.13 -7.06 -5.46
CA MET A 84 -4.79 -6.22 -4.32
C MET A 84 -6.02 -5.55 -3.69
N LEU A 85 -7.00 -5.11 -4.50
CA LEU A 85 -8.25 -4.53 -4.00
C LEU A 85 -9.10 -5.54 -3.22
N ARG A 86 -9.09 -6.81 -3.61
CA ARG A 86 -9.78 -7.90 -2.90
C ARG A 86 -9.05 -8.31 -1.62
N GLU A 87 -7.72 -8.21 -1.61
CA GLU A 87 -6.88 -8.52 -0.44
C GLU A 87 -6.83 -7.39 0.60
N SER A 88 -7.19 -6.17 0.20
CA SER A 88 -7.24 -4.98 1.05
C SER A 88 -8.46 -5.03 1.98
N ARG A 89 -8.35 -5.79 3.06
CA ARG A 89 -9.41 -5.98 4.05
C ARG A 89 -9.63 -4.76 4.95
N THR A 90 -8.61 -3.94 5.14
CA THR A 90 -8.69 -2.75 6.00
C THR A 90 -9.10 -1.51 5.20
N PRO A 91 -10.02 -0.66 5.74
CA PRO A 91 -10.48 0.54 5.07
C PRO A 91 -9.33 1.46 4.62
N LYS A 92 -8.30 1.64 5.46
CA LYS A 92 -7.16 2.51 5.11
C LYS A 92 -6.33 1.99 3.96
N VAL A 93 -6.00 0.69 3.95
CA VAL A 93 -5.18 0.10 2.88
C VAL A 93 -5.93 0.21 1.55
N ARG A 94 -7.24 -0.06 1.55
CA ARG A 94 -8.09 0.07 0.38
C ARG A 94 -8.16 1.51 -0.13
N ASP A 95 -8.40 2.48 0.75
CA ASP A 95 -8.44 3.90 0.39
C ASP A 95 -7.11 4.39 -0.21
N TRP A 96 -5.99 4.05 0.44
CA TRP A 96 -4.66 4.39 -0.08
C TRP A 96 -4.37 3.72 -1.41
N LEU A 97 -4.69 2.44 -1.59
CA LEU A 97 -4.49 1.74 -2.86
C LEU A 97 -5.25 2.45 -3.99
N VAL A 98 -6.52 2.79 -3.76
CA VAL A 98 -7.34 3.51 -4.73
C VAL A 98 -6.75 4.89 -5.03
N ASN A 99 -6.38 5.66 -4.02
CA ASN A 99 -5.92 7.04 -4.19
C ASN A 99 -4.52 7.12 -4.84
N TYR A 100 -3.60 6.22 -4.50
CA TYR A 100 -2.22 6.26 -5.01
C TYR A 100 -2.05 5.56 -6.37
N HIS A 101 -2.79 4.47 -6.62
CA HIS A 101 -2.54 3.62 -7.79
C HIS A 101 -3.70 3.57 -8.78
N VAL A 102 -4.96 3.68 -8.34
CA VAL A 102 -6.13 3.57 -9.24
C VAL A 102 -6.60 4.93 -9.77
N LYS A 103 -6.83 5.93 -8.90
CA LYS A 103 -7.31 7.28 -9.26
C LYS A 103 -6.22 8.18 -9.88
N ASN A 104 -5.04 7.63 -10.16
CA ASN A 104 -3.95 8.40 -10.76
C ASN A 104 -4.23 8.62 -12.26
N PRO A 105 -4.24 9.86 -12.79
CA PRO A 105 -4.50 10.10 -14.21
C PRO A 105 -3.50 9.38 -15.13
N ARG A 106 -2.31 9.04 -14.62
CA ARG A 106 -1.29 8.27 -15.35
C ARG A 106 -1.63 6.79 -15.56
N THR A 107 -2.47 6.17 -14.73
CA THR A 107 -2.89 4.75 -14.91
C THR A 107 -4.12 4.61 -15.77
N LEU A 108 -5.04 5.57 -15.71
CA LEU A 108 -6.28 5.56 -16.48
C LEU A 108 -6.04 5.49 -18.00
N SER A 109 -4.94 6.04 -18.50
CA SER A 109 -4.56 5.93 -19.92
C SER A 109 -4.10 4.53 -20.34
N SER A 110 -3.60 3.70 -19.42
CA SER A 110 -3.15 2.33 -19.71
C SER A 110 -4.28 1.31 -19.64
N CYS A 111 -5.35 1.61 -18.90
CA CYS A 111 -6.54 0.76 -18.80
C CYS A 111 -7.56 0.99 -19.91
N ALA A 112 -7.33 1.96 -20.81
CA ALA A 112 -8.21 2.30 -21.93
C ALA A 112 -8.12 1.30 -23.11
N GLY A 113 -7.85 0.03 -22.84
CA GLY A 113 -7.94 -1.07 -23.80
C GLY A 113 -9.22 -1.86 -23.56
N THR A 114 -10.26 -1.56 -24.33
CA THR A 114 -11.49 -2.36 -24.53
C THR A 114 -12.26 -2.80 -23.28
N GLY A 115 -13.25 -1.99 -22.89
CA GLY A 115 -14.31 -2.44 -21.98
C GLY A 115 -15.05 -1.28 -21.35
N SER A 116 -16.22 -0.96 -21.92
CA SER A 116 -17.15 0.06 -21.40
C SER A 116 -17.49 -0.18 -19.93
N GLY A 117 -16.91 0.61 -19.03
CA GLY A 117 -17.19 0.57 -17.60
C GLY A 117 -17.03 1.95 -17.00
N ARG A 118 -18.15 2.65 -16.87
CA ARG A 118 -18.29 4.02 -16.36
C ARG A 118 -17.93 4.08 -14.87
N TRP A 119 -16.67 4.32 -14.53
CA TRP A 119 -16.27 4.64 -13.15
C TRP A 119 -16.38 6.14 -12.89
N THR A 120 -17.61 6.64 -12.78
CA THR A 120 -17.87 7.97 -12.21
C THR A 120 -17.90 7.89 -10.69
N ARG A 121 -16.85 8.44 -10.08
CA ARG A 121 -16.89 9.32 -8.90
C ARG A 121 -17.77 8.85 -7.72
N MET A 122 -17.14 8.21 -6.74
CA MET A 122 -17.45 8.34 -5.31
C MET A 122 -16.17 8.68 -4.55
#